data_AF-A0A514LGW8-F1
#
_entry.id   AF-A0A514LGW8-F1
#
_cell.length_a   1.000
_cell.length_b   1.000
_cell.length_c   1.000
_cell.angle_alpha   90.00
_cell.angle_beta   90.00
_cell.angle_gamma   90.00
#
_symmetry.space_group_name_H-M   'P 1'
#
loop_
_entity.id
_entity.type
_entity.pdbx_description
1 polymer ?
#
loop_
_entity_poly.entity_id
_entity_poly.type
_entity_poly.pdbx_seq_one_letter_code
_entity_poly.pdbx_strand_id
1 'polypeptide(L)'
;MAGQQANNQDKRRTTVTIYGDQYTVISDESKNHVNDVSKHVDAKMREMKRVNPYLDTRRLAVLTAINIADEYLKMQKDQGYISEEED
;
A
#
# COMPACT_ATOMS: atom_id res chain seq x y z
N MET A 1 -39.90 -16.11 -6.47
CA MET A 1 -38.93 -15.76 -5.41
C MET A 1 -37.62 -15.42 -6.10
N ALA A 2 -37.25 -14.14 -6.08
CA ALA A 2 -36.08 -13.62 -6.76
C ALA A 2 -34.81 -13.98 -5.97
N GLY A 3 -33.99 -14.88 -6.52
CA GLY A 3 -32.62 -15.08 -6.08
C GLY A 3 -31.72 -14.04 -6.74
N GLN A 4 -31.59 -12.87 -6.13
CA GLN A 4 -30.54 -11.91 -6.46
C GLN A 4 -29.20 -12.55 -6.08
N GLN A 5 -28.42 -12.98 -7.07
CA GLN A 5 -27.00 -13.23 -6.88
C GLN A 5 -26.26 -11.93 -7.14
N ALA A 6 -25.61 -11.46 -6.09
CA ALA A 6 -24.98 -10.17 -5.96
C ALA A 6 -23.96 -9.90 -7.07
N ASN A 7 -24.01 -8.68 -7.58
CA ASN A 7 -23.04 -8.07 -8.48
C ASN A 7 -21.65 -8.07 -7.82
N ASN A 8 -20.86 -9.12 -8.05
CA ASN A 8 -19.52 -9.27 -7.49
C ASN A 8 -18.56 -8.64 -8.50
N GLN A 9 -18.42 -7.31 -8.45
CA GLN A 9 -17.34 -6.62 -9.15
C GLN A 9 -16.03 -7.29 -8.74
N ASP A 10 -15.21 -7.64 -9.75
CA ASP A 10 -14.08 -8.56 -9.71
C ASP A 10 -13.01 -8.25 -8.65
N LYS A 11 -13.33 -8.49 -7.37
CA LYS A 11 -12.37 -8.47 -6.26
C LYS A 11 -11.41 -9.64 -6.43
N ARG A 12 -10.23 -9.36 -6.96
CA ARG A 12 -9.18 -10.35 -7.19
C ARG A 12 -8.36 -10.52 -5.93
N ARG A 13 -8.34 -11.75 -5.40
CA ARG A 13 -7.45 -12.14 -4.31
C ARG A 13 -6.08 -12.42 -4.90
N THR A 14 -5.08 -11.68 -4.45
CA THR A 14 -3.69 -11.82 -4.87
C THR A 14 -2.82 -12.03 -3.65
N THR A 15 -2.00 -13.06 -3.70
CA THR A 15 -1.06 -13.37 -2.62
C THR A 15 0.29 -12.77 -2.97
N VAL A 16 0.83 -11.98 -2.05
CA VAL A 16 2.07 -11.21 -2.22
C VAL A 16 2.99 -11.45 -1.04
N THR A 17 4.29 -11.26 -1.25
CA THR A 17 5.31 -11.39 -0.20
C THR A 17 5.93 -10.02 0.03
N ILE A 18 5.86 -9.53 1.27
CA ILE A 18 6.42 -8.25 1.68
C ILE A 18 7.34 -8.51 2.86
N TYR A 19 8.61 -8.18 2.72
CA TYR A 19 9.64 -8.33 3.76
C TYR A 19 9.78 -9.76 4.31
N GLY A 20 9.52 -10.77 3.47
CA GLY A 20 9.56 -12.19 3.82
C GLY A 20 8.26 -12.76 4.39
N ASP A 21 7.27 -11.91 4.69
CA ASP A 21 5.95 -12.31 5.15
C ASP A 21 4.95 -12.36 3.99
N GLN A 22 4.09 -13.38 3.98
CA GLN A 22 3.10 -13.59 2.92
C GLN A 22 1.74 -13.00 3.32
N TYR A 23 1.23 -12.10 2.48
CA TYR A 23 -0.05 -11.42 2.69
C TYR A 23 -1.02 -11.74 1.55
N THR A 24 -2.31 -11.87 1.88
CA THR A 24 -3.38 -12.00 0.88
C THR A 24 -4.10 -10.67 0.76
N VAL A 25 -3.92 -10.00 -0.38
CA VAL A 25 -4.54 -8.71 -0.69
C VAL A 25 -5.75 -8.94 -1.58
N ILE A 26 -6.86 -8.29 -1.24
CA ILE A 26 -8.06 -8.27 -2.07
C ILE A 26 -8.11 -6.89 -2.72
N SER A 27 -8.03 -6.84 -4.04
CA SER A 27 -8.09 -5.59 -4.79
C SER A 27 -8.92 -5.77 -6.05
N ASP A 28 -9.61 -4.71 -6.45
CA ASP A 28 -10.32 -4.62 -7.74
C ASP A 28 -9.32 -4.42 -8.90
N GLU A 29 -8.06 -4.07 -8.58
CA GLU A 29 -6.97 -3.88 -9.53
C GLU A 29 -6.41 -5.21 -10.09
N SER A 30 -5.59 -5.07 -11.14
CA SER A 30 -4.91 -6.23 -11.74
C SER A 30 -3.89 -6.87 -10.78
N LYS A 31 -3.68 -8.19 -10.90
CA LYS A 31 -2.65 -8.91 -10.13
C LYS A 31 -1.26 -8.31 -10.32
N ASN A 32 -0.96 -7.79 -11.52
CA ASN A 32 0.31 -7.14 -11.83
C ASN A 32 0.46 -5.87 -11.00
N HIS A 33 -0.56 -5.01 -10.97
CA HIS A 33 -0.53 -3.79 -10.18
C HIS A 33 -0.31 -4.08 -8.69
N VAL A 34 -1.03 -5.07 -8.13
CA VAL A 34 -0.84 -5.47 -6.72
C VAL A 34 0.59 -5.98 -6.47
N ASN A 35 1.16 -6.74 -7.41
CA ASN A 35 2.55 -7.21 -7.31
C ASN A 35 3.55 -6.04 -7.36
N ASP A 36 3.34 -5.09 -8.26
CA ASP A 36 4.20 -3.91 -8.39
C ASP A 36 4.15 -3.03 -7.14
N VAL A 37 2.95 -2.80 -6.57
CA VAL A 37 2.79 -2.10 -5.28
C VAL A 37 3.51 -2.85 -4.16
N SER A 38 3.40 -4.18 -4.13
CA SER A 38 4.04 -5.00 -3.10
C SER A 38 5.57 -4.95 -3.17
N LYS A 39 6.12 -5.00 -4.39
CA LYS A 39 7.56 -4.82 -4.64
C LYS A 39 8.03 -3.42 -4.24
N HIS A 40 7.22 -2.39 -4.51
CA HIS A 40 7.53 -1.03 -4.13
C HIS A 40 7.63 -0.90 -2.60
N VAL A 41 6.67 -1.46 -1.86
CA VAL A 41 6.70 -1.48 -0.39
C VAL A 41 7.89 -2.28 0.13
N ASP A 42 8.19 -3.46 -0.43
CA ASP A 42 9.35 -4.27 -0.01
C ASP A 42 10.67 -3.52 -0.19
N ALA A 43 10.87 -2.86 -1.34
CA ALA A 43 12.04 -2.05 -1.60
C ALA A 43 12.19 -0.91 -0.59
N LYS A 44 11.11 -0.16 -0.34
CA LYS A 44 11.08 0.97 0.60
C LYS A 44 11.38 0.50 2.03
N MET A 45 10.80 -0.62 2.47
CA MET A 45 11.10 -1.22 3.77
C MET A 45 12.58 -1.60 3.90
N ARG A 46 13.18 -2.21 2.87
CA ARG A 46 14.61 -2.56 2.87
C ARG A 46 15.52 -1.34 2.93
N GLU A 47 15.17 -0.27 2.23
CA GLU A 47 15.89 1.00 2.27
C GLU A 47 15.85 1.60 3.68
N MET A 48 14.66 1.68 4.28
CA MET A 48 14.49 2.18 5.64
C MET A 48 15.25 1.33 6.68
N LYS A 49 15.37 0.00 6.45
CA LYS A 49 16.16 -0.88 7.31
C LYS A 49 17.67 -0.61 7.20
N ARG A 50 18.16 -0.22 6.01
CA ARG A 50 19.58 0.16 5.83
C ARG A 50 19.91 1.44 6.58
N VAL A 51 19.01 2.41 6.56
CA VAL A 51 19.18 3.68 7.29
C VAL A 51 19.08 3.44 8.80
N ASN A 52 18.07 2.68 9.25
CA ASN A 52 17.82 2.43 10.67
C ASN A 52 17.80 0.91 11.00
N PRO A 53 18.96 0.26 11.16
CA PRO A 53 19.06 -1.18 11.36
C PRO A 53 18.48 -1.66 12.71
N TYR A 54 18.38 -0.78 13.71
CA TYR A 54 17.89 -1.13 15.05
C TYR A 54 16.37 -1.16 15.19
N LEU A 55 15.61 -0.81 14.13
CA LEU A 55 14.15 -0.84 14.17
C LEU A 55 13.60 -2.27 14.00
N ASP A 56 12.64 -2.62 14.85
CA ASP A 56 11.81 -3.81 14.67
C ASP A 56 11.02 -3.75 13.36
N THR A 57 10.81 -4.91 12.73
CA THR A 57 10.09 -5.04 11.46
C THR A 57 8.71 -4.38 11.48
N ARG A 58 7.98 -4.45 12.60
CA ARG A 58 6.68 -3.78 12.74
C ARG A 58 6.80 -2.26 12.71
N ARG A 59 7.74 -1.68 13.46
CA ARG A 59 7.97 -0.23 13.50
C ARG A 59 8.47 0.27 12.14
N LEU A 60 9.33 -0.52 11.49
CA LEU A 60 9.79 -0.27 10.14
C LEU A 60 8.63 -0.25 9.13
N ALA A 61 7.72 -1.21 9.19
CA ALA A 61 6.55 -1.27 8.31
C ALA A 61 5.65 -0.04 8.48
N VAL A 62 5.37 0.35 9.73
CA VAL A 62 4.58 1.55 10.04
C VAL A 62 5.28 2.82 9.54
N LEU A 63 6.58 2.97 9.78
CA LEU A 63 7.34 4.12 9.31
C LEU A 63 7.35 4.20 7.78
N THR A 64 7.47 3.07 7.11
CA THR A 64 7.41 2.97 5.65
C THR A 64 6.03 3.39 5.13
N ALA A 65 4.96 2.92 5.77
CA ALA A 65 3.59 3.30 5.41
C ALA A 65 3.36 4.81 5.59
N ILE A 66 3.85 5.40 6.68
CA ILE A 66 3.78 6.85 6.92
C ILE A 66 4.53 7.61 5.82
N ASN A 67 5.75 7.17 5.49
CA ASN A 67 6.55 7.82 4.47
C ASN A 67 5.90 7.77 3.07
N ILE A 68 5.35 6.62 2.68
CA ILE A 68 4.61 6.47 1.42
C ILE A 68 3.34 7.34 1.41
N ALA A 69 2.61 7.39 2.54
CA ALA A 69 1.42 8.23 2.66
C ALA A 69 1.75 9.73 2.59
N ASP A 70 2.85 10.17 3.23
CA ASP A 70 3.35 11.55 3.15
C ASP A 70 3.71 11.94 1.71
N GLU A 71 4.41 11.07 0.98
CA GLU A 71 4.69 11.26 -0.45
C GLU A 71 3.41 11.39 -1.28
N TYR A 72 2.43 10.51 -1.04
CA TYR A 72 1.14 10.55 -1.73
C TYR A 72 0.35 11.84 -1.43
N LEU A 73 0.35 12.29 -0.17
CA LEU A 73 -0.30 13.54 0.23
C LEU A 73 0.39 14.77 -0.37
N LYS A 74 1.73 14.80 -0.36
CA LYS A 74 2.53 15.85 -1.03
C LYS A 74 2.25 15.91 -2.52
N MET A 75 2.19 14.77 -3.21
CA MET A 75 1.86 14.71 -4.63
C MET A 75 0.45 15.23 -4.92
N GLN A 76 -0.54 14.89 -4.10
CA GLN A 76 -1.90 15.41 -4.25
C GLN A 76 -1.99 16.93 -3.99
N LYS A 77 -1.19 17.42 -3.02
CA LYS A 77 -1.08 18.86 -2.73
C LYS A 77 -0.43 19.62 -3.88
N ASP A 78 0.67 19.11 -4.44
CA ASP A 78 1.35 19.69 -5.61
C ASP A 78 0.46 19.67 -6.86
N GLN A 79 -0.42 18.66 -6.99
CA GLN A 79 -1.44 18.60 -8.06
C GLN A 79 -2.66 19.48 -7.80
N GLY A 80 -2.74 20.18 -6.65
CA GLY A 80 -3.82 21.10 -6.33
C GLY A 80 -5.15 20.44 -5.96
N TYR A 81 -5.17 19.12 -5.69
CA TYR A 81 -6.39 18.41 -5.28
C TYR A 81 -6.76 18.65 -3.81
N ILE A 82 -5.80 19.09 -3.00
CA ILE A 82 -5.99 19.41 -1.59
C ILE A 82 -5.67 20.90 -1.42
N SER A 83 -6.70 21.73 -1.33
CA SER A 83 -6.58 23.10 -0.88
C SER A 83 -6.17 23.09 0.59
N GLU A 84 -5.07 23.75 0.95
CA GLU A 84 -4.73 24.01 2.34
C GLU A 84 -5.87 24.81 2.98
N GLU A 85 -6.65 24.19 3.87
CA GLU A 85 -7.17 24.95 5.00
C GLU A 85 -5.98 25.11 5.95
N GLU A 86 -5.43 26.33 5.97
CA GLU A 86 -4.48 26.76 6.99
C GLU A 86 -5.22 26.87 8.34
N ASP A 87 -4.81 26.07 9.33
CA ASP A 87 -5.12 26.32 10.75
C ASP A 87 -4.12 27.33 11.36
#